data_AF-A0AAW8RQ69-F1
#
_entry.id   AF-A0AAW8RQ69-F1
#
_cell.length_a   1.000
_cell.length_b   1.000
_cell.length_c   1.000
_cell.angle_alpha   90.00
_cell.angle_beta   90.00
_cell.angle_gamma   90.00
#
_symmetry.space_group_name_H-M   'P 1'
#
loop_
_entity.id
_entity.type
_entity.pdbx_description
1 polymer ?
#
loop_
_entity_poly.entity_id
_entity_poly.type
_entity_poly.pdbx_seq_one_letter_code
_entity_poly.pdbx_strand_id
1 'polypeptide(L)'
;LPQFLGFFGGSRFIPIVSSLAAIIISSVFYLIWPPIQNGLVVAGEQIAQMGSLGTFLYGFLLRLTGAVGLHHTIYPLFWYTSLGGTETVAGSTIAGAQNIFFAQLADPNHTGLFTYGTRFFAGRFATMMFGLPAACYAMYRAIPKKNRKKNGGLYFSGALTSFLTGITEPVEYMFLFVAPWLYVIHA
;
A
#
# COMPACT_ATOMS: atom_id res chain seq x y z
N LEU A 1 17.19 39.19 3.39
CA LEU A 1 17.06 39.49 4.83
C LEU A 1 17.78 40.80 5.12
N PRO A 2 17.26 41.65 6.02
CA PRO A 2 17.99 42.84 6.49
C PRO A 2 19.40 42.47 6.96
N GLN A 3 20.34 43.42 6.89
CA GLN A 3 21.76 43.14 7.13
C GLN A 3 22.06 42.55 8.51
N PHE A 4 21.30 42.95 9.54
CA PHE A 4 21.41 42.40 10.90
C PHE A 4 20.94 40.93 11.02
N LEU A 5 20.14 40.44 10.06
CA LEU A 5 19.74 39.03 9.92
C LEU A 5 20.53 38.31 8.80
N GLY A 6 21.58 38.95 8.26
CA GLY A 6 22.35 38.43 7.12
C GLY A 6 22.94 37.03 7.36
N PHE A 7 23.25 36.70 8.63
CA PHE A 7 23.73 35.37 9.04
C PHE A 7 22.77 34.24 8.64
N PHE A 8 21.45 34.50 8.70
CA PHE A 8 20.41 33.52 8.39
C PHE A 8 20.05 33.47 6.90
N GLY A 9 20.71 34.24 6.04
CA GLY A 9 20.42 34.23 4.60
C GLY A 9 20.80 32.93 3.90
N GLY A 10 20.26 32.73 2.69
CA GLY A 10 20.55 31.55 1.86
C GLY A 10 19.95 30.26 2.40
N SER A 11 20.70 29.16 2.33
CA SER A 11 20.24 27.83 2.75
C SER A 11 19.88 27.74 4.24
N ARG A 12 20.46 28.62 5.09
CA ARG A 12 20.16 28.69 6.53
C ARG A 12 18.78 29.25 6.82
N PHE A 13 18.18 29.98 5.89
CA PHE A 13 16.84 30.52 6.05
C PHE A 13 15.77 29.44 5.87
N ILE A 14 16.07 28.41 5.07
CA ILE A 14 15.11 27.37 4.69
C ILE A 14 14.56 26.64 5.94
N PRO A 15 15.38 26.13 6.88
CA PRO A 15 14.84 25.48 8.09
C PRO A 15 13.99 26.40 8.96
N ILE A 16 14.31 27.70 9.00
CA ILE A 16 13.59 28.68 9.83
C ILE A 16 12.18 28.89 9.28
N VAL A 17 12.06 29.18 7.98
CA VAL A 17 10.75 29.36 7.33
C VAL A 17 9.97 28.05 7.31
N SER A 18 10.62 26.92 7.04
CA SER A 18 9.98 25.61 7.05
C SER A 18 9.41 25.28 8.42
N SER A 19 10.11 25.59 9.52
CA SER A 19 9.60 25.36 10.89
C SER A 19 8.36 26.21 11.17
N LEU A 20 8.39 27.50 10.81
CA LEU A 20 7.24 28.40 10.99
C LEU A 20 6.04 27.98 10.13
N ALA A 21 6.28 27.62 8.87
CA ALA A 21 5.26 27.10 7.98
C ALA A 21 4.68 25.77 8.51
N ALA A 22 5.52 24.87 9.02
CA ALA A 22 5.10 23.60 9.60
C ALA A 22 4.21 23.78 10.83
N ILE A 23 4.45 24.78 11.68
CA ILE A 23 3.56 25.12 12.81
C ILE A 23 2.17 25.53 12.33
N ILE A 24 2.11 26.36 11.28
CA ILE A 24 0.82 26.80 10.71
C ILE A 24 0.09 25.59 10.09
N ILE A 25 0.79 24.81 9.27
CA ILE A 25 0.22 23.62 8.62
C ILE A 25 -0.25 22.61 9.67
N SER A 26 0.54 22.32 10.70
CA SER A 26 0.18 21.35 11.74
C SER A 26 -1.02 21.81 12.57
N SER A 27 -1.13 23.12 12.85
CA SER A 27 -2.29 23.70 13.54
C SER A 27 -3.59 23.50 12.74
N VAL A 28 -3.52 23.63 11.41
CA VAL A 28 -4.65 23.37 10.51
C VAL A 28 -4.99 21.87 10.48
N PHE A 29 -3.98 21.01 10.32
CA PHE A 29 -4.19 19.55 10.29
C PHE A 29 -4.66 18.99 11.62
N TYR A 30 -4.29 19.58 12.77
CA TYR A 30 -4.79 19.20 14.08
C TYR A 30 -6.31 19.30 14.17
N LEU A 31 -6.93 20.27 13.48
CA LEU A 31 -8.38 20.45 13.45
C LEU A 31 -9.05 19.58 12.37
N ILE A 32 -8.42 19.46 11.19
CA ILE A 32 -9.04 18.82 10.00
C ILE A 32 -8.82 17.30 9.98
N TRP A 33 -7.70 16.81 10.47
CA TRP A 33 -7.34 15.38 10.38
C TRP A 33 -8.21 14.46 11.24
N PRO A 34 -8.55 14.78 12.51
CA PRO A 34 -9.35 13.88 13.35
C PRO A 34 -10.68 13.41 12.73
N PRO A 35 -11.54 14.26 12.12
CA PRO A 35 -12.76 13.78 11.49
C PRO A 35 -12.48 12.90 10.25
N ILE A 36 -11.42 13.19 9.49
CA ILE A 36 -11.00 12.35 8.34
C ILE A 36 -10.55 10.96 8.84
N GLN A 37 -9.69 10.94 9.86
CA GLN A 37 -9.22 9.72 10.49
C GLN A 37 -10.39 8.87 11.00
N ASN A 38 -11.37 9.49 11.68
CA ASN A 38 -12.56 8.79 12.14
C ASN A 38 -13.37 8.20 10.97
N GLY A 39 -13.53 8.96 9.88
CA GLY A 39 -14.18 8.46 8.66
C GLY A 39 -13.47 7.23 8.07
N LEU A 40 -12.13 7.24 8.04
CA LEU A 40 -11.33 6.09 7.60
C LEU A 40 -11.50 4.87 8.51
N VAL A 41 -11.54 5.07 9.83
CA VAL A 41 -11.76 3.99 10.81
C VAL A 41 -13.15 3.36 10.59
N VAL A 42 -14.21 4.19 10.54
CA VAL A 42 -15.59 3.71 10.33
C VAL A 42 -15.73 2.97 9.00
N ALA A 43 -15.16 3.50 7.92
CA ALA A 43 -15.16 2.82 6.62
C ALA A 43 -14.41 1.48 6.69
N GLY A 44 -13.28 1.44 7.39
CA GLY A 44 -12.51 0.21 7.60
C GLY A 44 -13.28 -0.85 8.38
N GLU A 45 -13.97 -0.45 9.45
CA GLU A 45 -14.80 -1.35 10.27
C GLU A 45 -15.97 -1.93 9.46
N GLN A 46 -16.62 -1.09 8.66
CA GLN A 46 -17.68 -1.53 7.75
C GLN A 46 -17.16 -2.55 6.72
N ILE A 47 -16.03 -2.25 6.08
CA ILE A 47 -15.37 -3.18 5.13
C ILE A 47 -15.04 -4.51 5.82
N ALA A 48 -14.55 -4.49 7.05
CA ALA A 48 -14.18 -5.71 7.78
C ALA A 48 -15.36 -6.66 8.05
N GLN A 49 -16.59 -6.10 8.16
CA GLN A 49 -17.83 -6.82 8.44
C GLN A 49 -18.54 -7.36 7.17
N MET A 50 -18.18 -6.89 5.98
CA MET A 50 -18.83 -7.26 4.70
C MET A 50 -18.40 -8.63 4.11
N GLY A 51 -17.64 -9.44 4.85
CA GLY A 51 -17.18 -10.74 4.38
C GLY A 51 -16.35 -10.65 3.09
N SER A 52 -16.65 -11.49 2.09
CA SER A 52 -15.92 -11.54 0.81
C SER A 52 -16.00 -10.23 0.01
N LEU A 53 -17.14 -9.53 0.06
CA LEU A 53 -17.27 -8.21 -0.58
C LEU A 53 -16.34 -7.20 0.10
N GLY A 54 -16.22 -7.27 1.42
CA GLY A 54 -15.26 -6.48 2.19
C GLY A 54 -13.82 -6.73 1.78
N THR A 55 -13.43 -8.00 1.64
CA THR A 55 -12.10 -8.38 1.14
C THR A 55 -11.82 -7.80 -0.25
N PHE A 56 -12.79 -7.85 -1.15
CA PHE A 56 -12.68 -7.23 -2.47
C PHE A 56 -12.51 -5.71 -2.38
N LEU A 57 -13.39 -5.01 -1.65
CA LEU A 57 -13.34 -3.56 -1.48
C LEU A 57 -12.02 -3.11 -0.84
N TYR A 58 -11.53 -3.84 0.16
CA TYR A 58 -10.22 -3.61 0.76
C TYR A 58 -9.12 -3.69 -0.29
N GLY A 59 -9.04 -4.78 -1.06
CA GLY A 59 -8.01 -4.94 -2.09
C GLY A 59 -8.06 -3.85 -3.16
N PHE A 60 -9.27 -3.57 -3.66
CA PHE A 60 -9.55 -2.56 -4.66
C PHE A 60 -9.14 -1.15 -4.20
N LEU A 61 -9.64 -0.70 -3.04
CA LEU A 61 -9.34 0.63 -2.50
C LEU A 61 -7.88 0.76 -2.06
N LEU A 62 -7.29 -0.31 -1.52
CA LEU A 62 -5.88 -0.33 -1.18
C LEU A 62 -5.02 -0.19 -2.43
N ARG A 63 -5.41 -0.81 -3.56
CA ARG A 63 -4.70 -0.61 -4.82
C ARG A 63 -4.89 0.81 -5.35
N LEU A 64 -6.11 1.36 -5.34
CA LEU A 64 -6.33 2.75 -5.80
C LEU A 64 -5.52 3.78 -5.00
N THR A 65 -5.43 3.61 -3.68
CA THR A 65 -4.59 4.45 -2.81
C THR A 65 -3.08 4.21 -3.00
N GLY A 66 -2.72 3.10 -3.65
CA GLY A 66 -1.38 2.79 -4.16
C GLY A 66 -0.82 3.86 -5.09
N ALA A 67 -1.66 4.42 -5.96
CA ALA A 67 -1.26 5.45 -6.94
C ALA A 67 -0.66 6.71 -6.31
N VAL A 68 -0.99 7.00 -5.05
CA VAL A 68 -0.56 8.19 -4.31
C VAL A 68 0.19 7.85 -3.01
N GLY A 69 0.58 6.59 -2.82
CA GLY A 69 1.34 6.15 -1.64
C GLY A 69 0.54 6.05 -0.33
N LEU A 70 -0.75 6.40 -0.34
CA LEU A 70 -1.61 6.38 0.86
C LEU A 70 -1.81 4.97 1.43
N HIS A 71 -1.66 3.94 0.61
CA HIS A 71 -1.79 2.54 1.03
C HIS A 71 -0.89 2.16 2.20
N HIS A 72 0.29 2.79 2.36
CA HIS A 72 1.19 2.58 3.50
C HIS A 72 0.61 3.00 4.85
N THR A 73 -0.39 3.89 4.85
CA THR A 73 -1.10 4.28 6.08
C THR A 73 -2.27 3.36 6.40
N ILE A 74 -2.79 2.64 5.41
CA ILE A 74 -4.02 1.87 5.50
C ILE A 74 -3.74 0.40 5.86
N TYR A 75 -2.87 -0.29 5.11
CA TYR A 75 -2.65 -1.72 5.35
C TYR A 75 -2.14 -2.03 6.77
N PRO A 76 -1.28 -1.21 7.43
CA PRO A 76 -0.82 -1.53 8.78
C PRO A 76 -1.95 -1.60 9.80
N LEU A 77 -3.01 -0.81 9.60
CA LEU A 77 -4.19 -0.84 10.46
C LEU A 77 -4.85 -2.22 10.41
N PHE A 78 -4.98 -2.82 9.23
CA PHE A 78 -5.52 -4.17 9.09
C PHE A 78 -4.52 -5.25 9.52
N TRP A 79 -3.23 -5.07 9.25
CA TRP A 79 -2.23 -6.11 9.50
C TRP A 79 -1.87 -6.25 10.97
N TYR A 80 -1.85 -5.15 11.72
CA TYR A 80 -1.28 -5.10 13.07
C TYR A 80 -2.24 -4.63 14.17
N THR A 81 -3.47 -4.23 13.85
CA THR A 81 -4.43 -3.73 14.84
C THR A 81 -5.74 -4.52 14.82
N SER A 82 -6.60 -4.31 15.82
CA SER A 82 -7.91 -4.98 15.93
C SER A 82 -8.84 -4.74 14.75
N LEU A 83 -8.59 -3.70 13.92
CA LEU A 83 -9.34 -3.47 12.69
C LEU A 83 -9.27 -4.66 11.71
N GLY A 84 -8.13 -5.36 11.68
CA GLY A 84 -7.97 -6.60 10.91
C GLY A 84 -8.58 -7.84 11.54
N GLY A 85 -9.08 -7.73 12.76
CA GLY A 85 -9.62 -8.82 13.55
C GLY A 85 -8.84 -9.08 14.84
N THR A 86 -9.42 -9.95 15.67
CA THR A 86 -8.82 -10.44 16.91
C THR A 86 -9.16 -11.92 17.06
N GLU A 87 -8.16 -12.73 17.39
CA GLU A 87 -8.32 -14.17 17.53
C GLU A 87 -7.51 -14.68 18.73
N THR A 88 -8.03 -15.68 19.43
CA THR A 88 -7.28 -16.38 20.46
C THR A 88 -6.51 -17.54 19.84
N VAL A 89 -5.18 -17.45 19.83
CA VAL A 89 -4.27 -18.46 19.30
C VAL A 89 -3.40 -18.97 20.44
N ALA A 90 -3.36 -20.30 20.66
CA ALA A 90 -2.63 -20.92 21.76
C ALA A 90 -2.88 -20.27 23.14
N GLY A 91 -4.13 -19.85 23.41
CA GLY A 91 -4.52 -19.21 24.67
C GLY A 91 -4.17 -17.71 24.78
N SER A 92 -3.52 -17.13 23.78
CA SER A 92 -3.20 -15.69 23.73
C SER A 92 -4.12 -14.96 22.75
N THR A 93 -4.64 -13.80 23.17
CA THR A 93 -5.45 -12.94 22.29
C THR A 93 -4.53 -12.10 21.41
N ILE A 94 -4.60 -12.29 20.09
CA ILE A 94 -3.76 -11.62 19.10
C ILE A 94 -4.65 -10.74 18.22
N ALA A 95 -4.23 -9.49 18.01
CA ALA A 95 -4.90 -8.53 17.14
C ALA A 95 -4.09 -8.28 15.86
N GLY A 96 -4.80 -8.07 14.74
CA GLY A 96 -4.19 -7.82 13.43
C GLY A 96 -4.09 -9.08 12.57
N ALA A 97 -4.54 -8.96 11.33
CA ALA A 97 -4.68 -10.07 10.40
C ALA A 97 -3.35 -10.81 10.12
N GLN A 98 -2.25 -10.08 9.99
CA GLN A 98 -0.93 -10.66 9.76
C GLN A 98 -0.36 -11.29 11.04
N ASN A 99 -0.55 -10.65 12.19
CA ASN A 99 -0.13 -11.18 13.49
C ASN A 99 -0.84 -12.49 13.80
N ILE A 100 -2.16 -12.55 13.56
CA ILE A 100 -2.97 -13.76 13.71
C ILE A 100 -2.43 -14.87 12.81
N PHE A 101 -2.17 -14.59 11.53
CA PHE A 101 -1.61 -15.57 10.62
C PHE A 101 -0.28 -16.15 11.10
N PHE A 102 0.66 -15.31 11.53
CA PHE A 102 1.96 -15.79 12.03
C PHE A 102 1.85 -16.55 13.35
N ALA A 103 0.94 -16.15 14.24
CA ALA A 103 0.67 -16.88 15.47
C ALA A 103 0.09 -18.27 15.18
N GLN A 104 -0.89 -18.36 14.28
CA GLN A 104 -1.47 -19.64 13.85
C GLN A 104 -0.43 -20.52 13.16
N LEU A 105 0.44 -19.93 12.32
CA LEU A 105 1.50 -20.66 11.62
C LEU A 105 2.56 -21.22 12.59
N ALA A 106 2.81 -20.52 13.70
CA ALA A 106 3.74 -20.94 14.74
C ALA A 106 3.15 -21.95 15.74
N ASP A 107 1.83 -22.11 15.78
CA ASP A 107 1.16 -23.05 16.67
C ASP A 107 1.13 -24.47 16.06
N PRO A 108 1.87 -25.45 16.62
CA PRO A 108 1.92 -26.81 16.07
C PRO A 108 0.58 -27.56 16.19
N ASN A 109 -0.37 -27.05 16.97
CA ASN A 109 -1.70 -27.64 17.14
C ASN A 109 -2.76 -26.98 16.26
N HIS A 110 -2.41 -25.93 15.49
CA HIS A 110 -3.36 -25.29 14.61
C HIS A 110 -3.82 -26.25 13.52
N THR A 111 -5.13 -26.34 13.30
CA THR A 111 -5.75 -27.14 12.24
C THR A 111 -6.73 -26.28 11.46
N GLY A 112 -6.80 -26.49 10.15
CA GLY A 112 -7.68 -25.71 9.25
C GLY A 112 -6.94 -24.73 8.34
N LEU A 113 -7.69 -23.83 7.72
CA LEU A 113 -7.18 -22.81 6.81
C LEU A 113 -6.99 -21.49 7.54
N PHE A 114 -5.92 -20.75 7.21
CA PHE A 114 -5.63 -19.41 7.74
C PHE A 114 -6.53 -18.29 7.19
N THR A 115 -7.75 -18.60 6.76
CA THR A 115 -8.60 -17.74 5.93
C THR A 115 -8.91 -16.39 6.57
N TYR A 116 -9.13 -16.36 7.90
CA TYR A 116 -9.48 -15.14 8.60
C TYR A 116 -8.31 -14.14 8.63
N GLY A 117 -7.11 -14.58 9.03
CA GLY A 117 -5.91 -13.75 9.03
C GLY A 117 -5.45 -13.37 7.62
N THR A 118 -5.60 -14.26 6.63
CA THR A 118 -5.01 -14.04 5.30
C THR A 118 -5.84 -13.18 4.35
N ARG A 119 -7.14 -12.94 4.63
CA ARG A 119 -8.04 -12.23 3.71
C ARG A 119 -7.57 -10.83 3.31
N PHE A 120 -6.80 -10.14 4.15
CA PHE A 120 -6.31 -8.77 3.89
C PHE A 120 -4.90 -8.69 3.28
N PHE A 121 -4.29 -9.80 2.89
CA PHE A 121 -2.98 -9.75 2.22
C PHE A 121 -2.71 -10.87 1.22
N ALA A 122 -3.32 -12.05 1.36
CA ALA A 122 -2.99 -13.19 0.49
C ALA A 122 -3.28 -12.94 -0.99
N GLY A 123 -4.35 -12.20 -1.31
CA GLY A 123 -4.70 -11.87 -2.71
C GLY A 123 -3.59 -11.13 -3.46
N ARG A 124 -2.73 -10.38 -2.74
CA ARG A 124 -1.64 -9.62 -3.38
C ARG A 124 -0.55 -10.52 -3.95
N PHE A 125 -0.30 -11.70 -3.38
CA PHE A 125 0.76 -12.59 -3.85
C PHE A 125 0.49 -13.09 -5.27
N ALA A 126 -0.75 -13.42 -5.61
CA ALA A 126 -1.10 -13.84 -6.97
C ALA A 126 -0.83 -12.72 -7.99
N THR A 127 -1.17 -11.47 -7.64
CA THR A 127 -0.86 -10.30 -8.47
C THR A 127 0.64 -10.09 -8.61
N MET A 128 1.41 -10.18 -7.53
CA MET A 128 2.86 -9.97 -7.50
C MET A 128 3.62 -11.05 -8.29
N MET A 129 3.23 -12.31 -8.13
CA MET A 129 3.94 -13.46 -8.69
C MET A 129 3.48 -13.83 -10.11
N PHE A 130 2.23 -13.55 -10.47
CA PHE A 130 1.69 -14.01 -11.76
C PHE A 130 1.05 -12.88 -12.55
N GLY A 131 0.23 -12.04 -11.91
CA GLY A 131 -0.48 -10.95 -12.59
C GLY A 131 0.46 -9.93 -13.24
N LEU A 132 1.36 -9.32 -12.47
CA LEU A 132 2.27 -8.29 -12.96
C LEU A 132 3.37 -8.84 -13.87
N PRO A 133 3.95 -10.04 -13.64
CA PRO A 133 4.80 -10.68 -14.64
C PRO A 133 4.08 -10.92 -15.97
N ALA A 134 2.81 -11.33 -15.95
CA ALA A 134 2.00 -11.46 -17.16
C ALA A 134 1.73 -10.09 -17.81
N ALA A 135 1.46 -9.05 -17.03
CA ALA A 135 1.28 -7.68 -17.53
C ALA A 135 2.57 -7.16 -18.20
N CYS A 136 3.74 -7.38 -17.61
CA CYS A 136 5.04 -7.09 -18.20
C CYS A 136 5.22 -7.79 -19.55
N TYR A 137 4.87 -9.08 -19.62
CA TYR A 137 4.93 -9.83 -20.88
C TYR A 137 3.95 -9.29 -21.93
N ALA A 138 2.73 -8.91 -21.52
CA ALA A 138 1.74 -8.30 -22.40
C ALA A 138 2.23 -6.96 -22.96
N MET A 139 2.77 -6.07 -22.11
CA MET A 139 3.35 -4.80 -22.52
C MET A 139 4.54 -5.00 -23.47
N TYR A 140 5.43 -5.96 -23.18
CA TYR A 140 6.53 -6.35 -24.07
C TYR A 140 6.05 -6.85 -25.44
N ARG A 141 4.94 -7.61 -25.47
CA ARG A 141 4.32 -8.07 -26.71
C ARG A 141 3.61 -6.95 -27.47
N ALA A 142 3.11 -5.92 -26.78
CA ALA A 142 2.43 -4.79 -27.40
C ALA A 142 3.36 -3.80 -28.11
N ILE A 143 4.65 -3.70 -27.71
CA ILE A 143 5.58 -2.79 -28.38
C ILE A 143 6.01 -3.27 -29.77
N PRO A 144 6.34 -2.35 -30.71
CA PRO A 144 6.80 -2.70 -32.06
C PRO A 144 7.96 -3.70 -32.04
N LYS A 145 7.93 -4.71 -32.93
CA LYS A 145 8.93 -5.80 -32.96
C LYS A 145 10.38 -5.30 -32.97
N LYS A 146 10.65 -4.21 -33.71
CA LYS A 146 11.97 -3.55 -33.77
C LYS A 146 12.50 -3.03 -32.42
N ASN A 147 11.60 -2.67 -31.50
CA ASN A 147 11.95 -2.10 -30.19
C ASN A 147 12.04 -3.16 -29.08
N ARG A 148 11.54 -4.39 -29.32
CA ARG A 148 11.48 -5.45 -28.31
C ARG A 148 12.84 -5.80 -27.72
N LYS A 149 13.85 -6.04 -28.56
CA LYS A 149 15.20 -6.36 -28.07
C LYS A 149 15.78 -5.25 -27.18
N LYS A 150 15.52 -3.98 -27.52
CA LYS A 150 16.01 -2.82 -26.75
C LYS A 150 15.32 -2.68 -25.39
N ASN A 151 14.01 -2.95 -25.32
CA ASN A 151 13.21 -2.69 -24.12
C ASN A 151 12.88 -3.96 -23.31
N GLY A 152 13.22 -5.15 -23.79
CA GLY A 152 12.87 -6.42 -23.13
C GLY A 152 13.41 -6.54 -21.71
N GLY A 153 14.62 -6.03 -21.47
CA GLY A 153 15.24 -6.01 -20.15
C GLY A 153 14.44 -5.21 -19.11
N LEU A 154 13.78 -4.13 -19.52
CA LEU A 154 12.95 -3.31 -18.63
C LEU A 154 11.76 -4.13 -18.09
N TYR A 155 11.00 -4.78 -18.98
CA TYR A 155 9.83 -5.57 -18.60
C TYR A 155 10.23 -6.83 -17.83
N PHE A 156 11.34 -7.48 -18.22
CA PHE A 156 11.85 -8.64 -17.50
C PHE A 156 12.30 -8.28 -16.09
N SER A 157 13.05 -7.18 -15.93
CA SER A 157 13.48 -6.67 -14.63
C SER A 157 12.28 -6.32 -13.74
N GLY A 158 11.30 -5.58 -14.27
CA GLY A 158 10.08 -5.24 -13.52
C GLY A 158 9.27 -6.47 -13.10
N ALA A 159 9.14 -7.48 -13.98
CA ALA A 159 8.50 -8.74 -13.65
C ALA A 159 9.24 -9.48 -12.53
N LEU A 160 10.57 -9.53 -12.59
CA LEU A 160 11.40 -10.22 -11.61
C LEU A 160 11.37 -9.51 -10.25
N THR A 161 11.40 -8.17 -10.22
CA THR A 161 11.22 -7.38 -9.00
C THR A 161 9.88 -7.70 -8.35
N SER A 162 8.78 -7.63 -9.10
CA SER A 162 7.46 -7.97 -8.59
C SER A 162 7.38 -9.40 -8.06
N PHE A 163 7.96 -10.36 -8.80
CA PHE A 163 7.92 -11.78 -8.42
C PHE A 163 8.71 -12.08 -7.15
N LEU A 164 9.94 -11.57 -7.05
CA LEU A 164 10.87 -11.92 -5.96
C LEU A 164 10.63 -11.11 -4.68
N THR A 165 10.29 -9.84 -4.80
CA THR A 165 10.20 -8.93 -3.64
C THR A 165 8.77 -8.55 -3.29
N GLY A 166 7.82 -8.77 -4.20
CA GLY A 166 6.46 -8.27 -4.07
C GLY A 166 6.31 -6.76 -4.31
N ILE A 167 7.38 -6.05 -4.68
CA ILE A 167 7.31 -4.61 -5.00
C ILE A 167 6.71 -4.45 -6.40
N THR A 168 5.53 -3.82 -6.46
CA THR A 168 4.69 -3.75 -7.67
C THR A 168 4.86 -2.45 -8.45
N GLU A 169 5.33 -1.40 -7.78
CA GLU A 169 5.40 -0.02 -8.24
C GLU A 169 6.19 0.17 -9.54
N PRO A 170 7.35 -0.47 -9.75
CA PRO A 170 8.09 -0.33 -11.01
C PRO A 170 7.28 -0.76 -12.23
N VAL A 171 6.36 -1.73 -12.09
CA VAL A 171 5.50 -2.20 -13.18
C VAL A 171 4.25 -1.34 -13.28
N GLU A 172 3.59 -1.07 -12.15
CA GLU A 172 2.35 -0.30 -12.09
C GLU A 172 2.54 1.14 -12.61
N TYR A 173 3.68 1.76 -12.32
CA TYR A 173 3.98 3.12 -12.80
C TYR A 173 4.23 3.20 -14.31
N MET A 174 4.46 2.07 -14.99
CA MET A 174 4.57 2.04 -16.45
C MET A 174 3.24 2.38 -17.14
N PHE A 175 2.11 2.13 -16.49
CA PHE A 175 0.78 2.35 -17.07
C PHE A 175 -0.14 3.26 -16.26
N LEU A 176 0.06 3.39 -14.93
CA LEU A 176 -0.75 4.25 -14.05
C LEU A 176 -0.95 5.66 -14.61
N PHE A 177 0.14 6.31 -15.02
CA PHE A 177 0.10 7.71 -15.49
C PHE A 177 -0.24 7.86 -16.97
N VAL A 178 -0.10 6.79 -17.75
CA VAL A 178 -0.34 6.79 -19.21
C VAL A 178 -1.79 6.41 -19.52
N ALA A 179 -2.34 5.45 -18.77
CA ALA A 179 -3.69 4.95 -18.93
C ALA A 179 -4.33 4.70 -17.54
N PRO A 180 -4.75 5.76 -16.82
CA PRO A 180 -5.29 5.64 -15.47
C PRO A 180 -6.48 4.68 -15.34
N TRP A 181 -7.30 4.53 -16.38
CA TRP A 181 -8.40 3.58 -16.40
C TRP A 181 -7.94 2.12 -16.35
N LEU A 182 -6.76 1.79 -16.92
CA LEU A 182 -6.19 0.44 -16.78
C LEU A 182 -5.77 0.16 -15.34
N TYR A 183 -5.38 1.18 -14.58
CA TYR A 183 -5.11 1.04 -13.15
C TYR A 183 -6.36 0.73 -12.34
N VAL A 184 -7.51 1.31 -12.71
CA VAL A 184 -8.80 0.98 -12.09
C VAL A 184 -9.24 -0.45 -12.41
N ILE A 185 -8.96 -0.97 -13.61
CA ILE A 185 -9.26 -2.36 -13.98
C ILE A 185 -8.30 -3.34 -13.28
N HIS A 186 -7.05 -2.92 -13.06
CA HIS A 186 -6.03 -3.69 -12.34
C HIS A 186 -6.29 -3.75 -10.83
N ALA A 187 -6.85 -2.69 -10.26
CA ALA A 187 -7.28 -2.60 -8.86
C ALA A 187 -8.41 -3.59 -8.56
#